data_AF-A0A1S3GVR5-F1
#
_entry.id   AF-A0A1S3GVR5-F1
#
_cell.length_a   1.000
_cell.length_b   1.000
_cell.length_c   1.000
_cell.angle_alpha   90.00
_cell.angle_beta   90.00
_cell.angle_gamma   90.00
#
_symmetry.space_group_name_H-M   'P 1'
#
loop_
_entity.id
_entity.type
_entity.pdbx_description
1 polymer ?
#
loop_
_entity_poly.entity_id
_entity_poly.type
_entity_poly.pdbx_seq_one_letter_code
_entity_poly.pdbx_strand_id
1 'polypeptide(L)'
;MTRSGLSLEELRIVEGQGQSSEVITPPEEISRMNDLDLKSGSLLDGKMVMEGFSEEIGNHLKLGSAFTFRVTVLQASGILPEYADIFCQFNFLHRHDEAFSTEPLKNNGRGSPLGFYHVQNIAVEVTESFVDYIKTKPIVFEVFGHYQQHPLHLQGQELS
;
A
#
# COMPACT_ATOMS: atom_id res chain seq x y z
N MET A 1 44.32 -18.55 21.37
CA MET A 1 44.15 -18.70 19.91
C MET A 1 43.09 -19.79 19.68
N THR A 2 41.96 -19.67 19.00
CA THR A 2 41.11 -18.61 18.41
C THR A 2 39.80 -19.32 18.07
N ARG A 3 38.65 -18.74 18.42
CA ARG A 3 37.26 -18.94 17.92
C ARG A 3 36.37 -18.26 18.96
N SER A 4 35.54 -17.28 18.67
CA SER A 4 34.49 -17.11 17.65
C SER A 4 34.33 -15.59 17.40
N GLY A 5 34.07 -15.09 16.19
CA GLY A 5 32.86 -15.30 15.41
C GLY A 5 31.75 -14.38 15.90
N LEU A 6 31.87 -13.06 15.73
CA LEU A 6 30.77 -12.12 15.94
C LEU A 6 29.80 -12.26 14.75
N SER A 7 28.55 -12.63 15.01
CA SER A 7 27.49 -12.77 14.01
C SER A 7 27.00 -11.40 13.54
N LEU A 8 26.60 -11.32 12.28
CA LEU A 8 26.14 -10.11 11.60
C LEU A 8 24.69 -9.70 11.98
N GLU A 9 24.14 -10.23 13.07
CA GLU A 9 22.72 -10.06 13.46
C GLU A 9 22.43 -8.83 14.34
N GLU A 10 23.41 -7.97 14.62
CA GLU A 10 23.23 -6.84 15.54
C GLU A 10 23.55 -5.46 14.92
N LEU A 11 23.10 -5.21 13.69
CA LEU A 11 22.93 -3.84 13.20
C LEU A 11 21.45 -3.48 13.15
N ARG A 12 20.97 -3.00 14.29
CA ARG A 12 19.68 -2.31 14.48
C ARG A 12 19.84 -0.85 14.06
N ILE A 13 18.84 -0.27 13.39
CA ILE A 13 18.25 1.09 13.57
C ILE A 13 17.44 1.44 12.31
N VAL A 14 16.15 1.75 12.48
CA VAL A 14 15.59 3.05 12.05
C VAL A 14 14.49 3.45 13.05
N GLU A 15 14.67 4.58 13.73
CA GLU A 15 13.65 5.20 14.58
C GLU A 15 12.55 5.79 13.69
N GLY A 16 11.33 5.27 13.80
CA GLY A 16 10.13 5.91 13.26
C GLY A 16 9.45 6.73 14.35
N GLN A 17 10.00 7.89 14.72
CA GLN A 17 9.27 8.91 15.47
C GLN A 17 8.79 9.99 14.50
N GLY A 18 7.48 10.22 14.49
CA GLY A 18 6.82 11.13 13.59
C GLY A 18 7.14 12.61 13.82
N GLN A 19 7.03 13.40 12.75
CA GLN A 19 6.76 14.83 12.82
C GLN A 19 6.18 15.34 11.48
N SER A 20 5.00 15.94 11.59
CA SER A 20 4.35 16.96 10.76
C SER A 20 4.36 16.84 9.23
N SER A 21 3.20 16.53 8.65
CA SER A 21 2.93 16.75 7.22
C SER A 21 2.17 18.06 7.02
N GLU A 22 2.89 19.18 6.98
CA GLU A 22 2.50 20.28 6.09
C GLU A 22 3.16 20.00 4.74
N VAL A 23 2.51 19.18 3.91
CA VAL A 23 2.93 18.98 2.51
C VAL A 23 1.95 19.75 1.64
N ILE A 24 2.40 20.89 1.15
CA ILE A 24 1.69 21.71 0.17
C ILE A 24 1.75 20.97 -1.17
N THR A 25 0.65 20.37 -1.58
CA THR A 25 0.47 19.82 -2.94
C THR A 25 0.42 20.98 -3.94
N PRO A 26 1.19 20.96 -5.05
CA PRO A 26 1.14 22.01 -6.07
C PRO A 26 -0.28 22.14 -6.66
N PRO A 27 -0.82 23.37 -6.84
CA PRO A 27 -2.18 23.60 -7.37
C PRO A 27 -2.43 23.00 -8.76
N GLU A 28 -1.37 22.76 -9.53
CA GLU A 28 -1.45 22.24 -10.90
C GLU A 28 -1.87 20.75 -10.96
N GLU A 29 -1.64 19.97 -9.89
CA GLU A 29 -2.10 18.57 -9.82
C GLU A 29 -3.59 18.45 -9.42
N ILE A 30 -4.15 19.47 -8.77
CA ILE A 30 -5.54 19.47 -8.29
C ILE A 30 -6.52 19.70 -9.45
N SER A 31 -6.14 20.50 -10.46
CA SER A 31 -7.01 20.83 -11.59
C SER A 31 -7.27 19.68 -12.57
N ARG A 32 -6.46 18.61 -12.56
CA ARG A 32 -6.65 17.46 -13.46
C ARG A 32 -7.61 16.39 -12.93
N MET A 33 -8.02 16.47 -11.66
CA MET A 33 -8.85 15.44 -11.02
C MET A 33 -10.36 15.75 -11.05
N ASN A 34 -10.77 16.98 -11.38
CA ASN A 34 -12.18 17.37 -11.38
C ASN A 34 -12.99 16.89 -12.61
N ASP A 35 -12.37 16.21 -13.57
CA ASP A 35 -13.03 15.75 -14.83
C ASP A 35 -13.17 14.21 -14.93
N LEU A 36 -12.80 13.47 -13.87
CA LEU A 36 -12.98 12.02 -13.80
C LEU A 36 -14.32 11.65 -13.14
N ASP A 37 -15.37 12.35 -13.54
CA ASP A 37 -16.75 12.07 -13.13
C ASP A 37 -17.24 10.78 -13.81
N LEU A 38 -17.34 9.73 -13.00
CA LEU A 38 -18.38 8.70 -13.05
C LEU A 38 -18.68 8.04 -14.41
N LYS A 39 -17.80 7.14 -14.85
CA LYS A 39 -18.22 5.91 -15.56
C LYS A 39 -17.92 4.68 -14.71
N SER A 40 -18.68 4.52 -13.63
CA SER A 40 -18.63 3.40 -12.67
C SER A 40 -19.07 2.03 -13.25
N GLY A 41 -19.16 1.86 -14.57
CA GLY A 41 -19.74 0.67 -15.21
C GLY A 41 -18.75 -0.38 -15.74
N SER A 42 -17.45 -0.08 -15.83
CA SER A 42 -16.47 -0.95 -16.51
C SER A 42 -15.32 -1.44 -15.64
N LEU A 43 -15.27 -1.08 -14.35
CA LEU A 43 -14.14 -1.35 -13.46
C LEU A 43 -14.21 -2.70 -12.73
N LEU A 44 -15.21 -3.53 -13.06
CA LEU A 44 -15.48 -4.81 -12.41
C LEU A 44 -14.69 -5.97 -13.02
N ASP A 45 -14.13 -5.77 -14.21
CA ASP A 45 -13.24 -6.75 -14.86
C ASP A 45 -11.81 -6.28 -14.62
N GLY A 46 -11.08 -6.96 -13.72
CA GLY A 46 -9.74 -6.59 -13.24
C GLY A 46 -8.63 -6.56 -14.30
N LYS A 47 -8.96 -6.37 -15.58
CA LYS A 47 -8.05 -6.08 -16.69
C LYS A 47 -7.89 -4.58 -16.86
N MET A 48 -7.01 -3.98 -16.06
CA MET A 48 -6.33 -2.76 -16.50
C MET A 48 -5.38 -3.17 -17.63
N VAL A 49 -5.81 -2.99 -18.89
CA VAL A 49 -4.97 -3.31 -20.05
C VAL A 49 -3.85 -2.27 -20.12
N MET A 50 -2.63 -2.74 -19.84
CA MET A 50 -1.40 -1.95 -19.83
C MET A 50 -0.88 -1.71 -21.26
N GLU A 51 -1.64 -1.01 -22.09
CA GLU A 51 -1.29 -0.77 -23.51
C GLU A 51 -0.12 0.21 -23.71
N GLY A 52 0.43 0.81 -22.64
CA GLY A 52 1.56 1.76 -22.70
C GLY A 52 2.90 1.26 -22.16
N PHE A 53 3.03 -0.02 -21.78
CA PHE A 53 4.16 -0.51 -20.98
C PHE A 53 5.43 -0.92 -21.76
N SER A 54 5.40 -0.96 -23.09
CA SER A 54 6.37 -1.75 -23.87
C SER A 54 7.71 -1.07 -24.17
N GLU A 55 7.78 0.25 -24.39
CA GLU A 55 9.03 0.88 -24.87
C GLU A 55 9.69 1.84 -23.87
N GLU A 56 8.93 2.69 -23.17
CA GLU A 56 9.53 3.70 -22.27
C GLU A 56 10.06 3.13 -20.95
N ILE A 57 9.43 2.08 -20.40
CA ILE A 57 9.84 1.45 -19.13
C ILE A 57 11.23 0.84 -19.23
N GLY A 58 11.61 0.31 -20.39
CA GLY A 58 12.94 -0.26 -20.62
C GLY A 58 14.06 0.76 -20.38
N ASN A 59 13.81 2.04 -20.62
CA ASN A 59 14.78 3.11 -20.39
C ASN A 59 14.92 3.47 -18.89
N HIS A 60 13.86 3.27 -18.11
CA HIS A 60 13.84 3.56 -16.67
C HIS A 60 14.32 2.39 -15.81
N LEU A 61 14.27 1.16 -16.33
CA LEU A 61 14.67 -0.07 -15.63
C LEU A 61 15.99 -0.63 -16.19
N LYS A 62 17.10 0.06 -15.91
CA LYS A 62 18.44 -0.42 -16.29
C LYS A 62 18.91 -1.52 -15.33
N LEU A 63 19.23 -2.71 -15.84
CA LEU A 63 19.76 -3.83 -15.03
C LEU A 63 20.96 -3.41 -14.16
N GLY A 64 20.96 -3.85 -12.90
CA GLY A 64 21.98 -3.56 -11.89
C GLY A 64 21.95 -2.14 -11.32
N SER A 65 21.02 -1.28 -11.77
CA SER A 65 20.83 0.05 -11.17
C SER A 65 19.87 0.01 -9.98
N ALA A 66 19.98 0.99 -9.09
CA ALA A 66 18.96 1.23 -8.07
C ALA A 66 17.76 1.95 -8.70
N PHE A 67 16.58 1.39 -8.49
CA PHE A 67 15.31 1.96 -8.93
C PHE A 67 14.40 2.15 -7.72
N THR A 68 13.76 3.32 -7.65
CA THR A 68 12.75 3.60 -6.61
C THR A 68 11.42 3.88 -7.28
N PHE A 69 10.41 3.09 -6.95
CA PHE A 69 9.04 3.39 -7.31
C PHE A 69 8.25 3.76 -6.06
N ARG A 70 7.17 4.51 -6.28
CA ARG A 70 6.33 5.05 -5.22
C ARG A 70 4.94 4.47 -5.34
N VAL A 71 4.47 3.85 -4.26
CA VAL A 71 3.09 3.45 -4.09
C VAL A 71 2.38 4.52 -3.27
N THR A 72 1.19 4.92 -3.69
CA THR A 72 0.38 5.89 -2.97
C THR A 72 -1.02 5.34 -2.79
N VAL A 73 -1.43 5.16 -1.54
CA VAL A 73 -2.79 4.73 -1.16
C VAL A 73 -3.58 5.98 -0.79
N LEU A 74 -4.48 6.40 -1.67
CA LEU A 74 -5.23 7.64 -1.50
C LEU A 74 -6.41 7.45 -0.53
N GLN A 75 -7.35 6.59 -0.90
CA GLN A 75 -8.58 6.38 -0.15
C GLN A 75 -9.19 5.00 -0.40
N ALA A 76 -10.05 4.55 0.52
CA ALA A 76 -10.96 3.44 0.30
C ALA A 76 -12.41 3.88 0.52
N SER A 77 -13.30 3.45 -0.37
CA SER A 77 -14.74 3.77 -0.35
C SER A 77 -15.58 2.49 -0.28
N GLY A 78 -16.83 2.61 0.16
CA GLY A 78 -17.74 1.46 0.23
C GLY A 78 -17.44 0.50 1.38
N ILE A 79 -16.72 0.94 2.40
CA ILE A 79 -16.45 0.13 3.59
C ILE A 79 -17.73 -0.02 4.41
N LEU A 80 -18.12 -1.26 4.66
CA LEU A 80 -19.32 -1.58 5.43
C LEU A 80 -19.17 -1.14 6.90
N PRO A 81 -20.25 -0.69 7.56
CA PRO A 81 -20.21 -0.15 8.92
C PRO A 81 -19.83 -1.19 9.99
N GLU A 82 -19.92 -2.48 9.68
CA GLU A 82 -19.54 -3.58 10.58
C GLU A 82 -18.02 -3.74 10.77
N TYR A 83 -17.21 -3.10 9.93
CA TYR A 83 -15.76 -3.11 10.05
C TYR A 83 -15.25 -1.82 10.71
N ALA A 84 -14.46 -1.94 11.78
CA ALA A 84 -13.66 -0.89 12.41
C ALA A 84 -12.20 -0.97 11.97
N ASP A 85 -11.41 0.06 12.32
CA ASP A 85 -9.95 0.02 12.27
C ASP A 85 -9.42 -0.51 10.92
N ILE A 86 -9.73 0.26 9.88
CA ILE A 86 -9.50 -0.11 8.50
C ILE A 86 -8.08 0.23 8.10
N PHE A 87 -7.35 -0.71 7.53
CA PHE A 87 -6.02 -0.49 7.00
C PHE A 87 -5.86 -1.20 5.66
N CYS A 88 -5.01 -0.65 4.80
CA CYS A 88 -4.64 -1.28 3.55
C CYS A 88 -3.28 -1.95 3.70
N GLN A 89 -3.15 -3.14 3.14
CA GLN A 89 -1.86 -3.74 2.88
C GLN A 89 -1.65 -3.88 1.39
N PHE A 90 -0.40 -3.83 0.97
CA PHE A 90 -0.03 -4.21 -0.38
C PHE A 90 1.27 -4.99 -0.38
N ASN A 91 1.33 -5.97 -1.27
CA ASN A 91 2.46 -6.87 -1.37
C ASN A 91 2.73 -7.26 -2.83
N PHE A 92 3.89 -7.87 -3.01
CA PHE A 92 4.24 -8.54 -4.24
C PHE A 92 3.88 -10.02 -4.11
N LEU A 93 3.29 -10.59 -5.16
CA LEU A 93 2.84 -11.99 -5.20
C LEU A 93 3.96 -12.99 -4.85
N HIS A 94 5.20 -12.66 -5.18
CA HIS A 94 6.38 -13.49 -4.92
C HIS A 94 7.00 -13.29 -3.53
N ARG A 95 6.46 -12.35 -2.73
CA ARG A 95 6.88 -11.99 -1.38
C ARG A 95 5.68 -11.56 -0.54
N HIS A 96 4.77 -12.49 -0.31
CA HIS A 96 3.52 -12.24 0.43
C HIS A 96 3.75 -12.10 1.94
N ASP A 97 4.88 -12.61 2.44
CA ASP A 97 5.36 -12.46 3.81
C ASP A 97 5.94 -11.06 4.09
N GLU A 98 6.32 -10.32 3.05
CA GLU A 98 6.78 -8.93 3.12
C GLU A 98 5.68 -7.98 2.61
N ALA A 99 4.69 -7.68 3.45
CA ALA A 99 3.63 -6.73 3.13
C ALA A 99 3.92 -5.33 3.71
N PHE A 100 3.63 -4.30 2.93
CA PHE A 100 3.59 -2.92 3.41
C PHE A 100 2.19 -2.60 3.92
N SER A 101 2.08 -1.84 5.02
CA SER A 101 0.80 -1.50 5.65
C SER A 101 0.65 0.00 5.85
N THR A 102 -0.56 0.50 5.69
CA THR A 102 -0.95 1.84 6.14
C THR A 102 -1.25 1.85 7.64
N GLU A 103 -1.22 3.03 8.26
CA GLU A 103 -1.84 3.21 9.58
C GLU A 103 -3.36 2.95 9.52
N PRO A 104 -3.95 2.33 10.56
CA PRO A 104 -5.39 2.07 10.60
C PRO A 104 -6.19 3.36 10.81
N LEU A 105 -7.30 3.47 10.08
CA LEU A 105 -8.26 4.56 10.17
C LEU A 105 -9.58 4.09 10.76
N LYS A 106 -10.19 4.94 11.59
CA LYS A 106 -11.51 4.66 12.17
C LYS A 106 -12.60 4.79 11.11
N ASN A 107 -13.37 3.73 10.92
CA ASN A 107 -14.59 3.76 10.14
C ASN A 107 -15.77 4.23 11.02
N ASN A 108 -16.33 5.38 10.68
CA ASN A 108 -17.46 5.97 11.39
C ASN A 108 -18.82 5.41 10.94
N GLY A 109 -18.84 4.43 10.02
CA GLY A 109 -20.05 3.76 9.54
C GLY A 109 -20.99 4.64 8.71
N ARG A 110 -20.53 5.84 8.30
CA ARG A 110 -21.32 6.82 7.53
C ARG A 110 -21.19 6.68 6.01
N GLY A 111 -20.44 5.69 5.55
CA GLY A 111 -20.18 5.46 4.12
C GLY A 111 -19.25 6.49 3.46
N SER A 112 -18.72 7.46 4.21
CA SER A 112 -17.71 8.40 3.71
C SER A 112 -16.40 7.67 3.40
N PRO A 113 -15.70 8.00 2.29
CA PRO A 113 -14.39 7.44 2.00
C PRO A 113 -13.38 7.68 3.13
N LEU A 114 -12.53 6.69 3.39
CA LEU A 114 -11.41 6.80 4.34
C LEU A 114 -10.16 7.21 3.57
N GLY A 115 -9.68 8.43 3.80
CA GLY A 115 -8.49 8.98 3.16
C GLY A 115 -7.21 8.55 3.88
N PHE A 116 -6.50 7.57 3.32
CA PHE A 116 -5.22 7.10 3.84
C PHE A 116 -4.08 8.07 3.57
N TYR A 117 -4.06 8.68 2.37
CA TYR A 117 -3.00 9.57 1.90
C TYR A 117 -1.59 9.05 2.23
N HIS A 118 -1.40 7.74 2.13
CA HIS A 118 -0.17 7.07 2.51
C HIS A 118 0.77 6.96 1.31
N VAL A 119 2.04 7.30 1.53
CA VAL A 119 3.09 7.23 0.51
C VAL A 119 4.16 6.27 0.97
N GLN A 120 4.46 5.26 0.16
CA GLN A 120 5.54 4.33 0.38
C GLN A 120 6.50 4.36 -0.81
N ASN A 121 7.75 4.72 -0.55
CA ASN A 121 8.84 4.58 -1.52
C ASN A 121 9.48 3.21 -1.34
N ILE A 122 9.70 2.50 -2.45
CA ILE A 122 10.31 1.16 -2.46
C ILE A 122 11.52 1.22 -3.38
N ALA A 123 12.70 1.05 -2.79
CA ALA A 123 13.97 1.00 -3.50
C ALA A 123 14.40 -0.45 -3.70
N VAL A 124 14.72 -0.82 -4.94
CA VAL A 124 15.17 -2.15 -5.34
C VAL A 124 16.32 -2.04 -6.34
N GLU A 125 17.14 -3.08 -6.41
CA GLU A 125 18.04 -3.26 -7.53
C GLU A 125 17.27 -3.85 -8.72
N VAL A 126 17.48 -3.31 -9.91
CA VAL A 126 16.82 -3.80 -11.12
C VAL A 126 17.46 -5.10 -11.58
N THR A 127 16.72 -6.20 -11.45
CA THR A 127 17.09 -7.53 -11.97
C THR A 127 16.19 -7.93 -13.13
N GLU A 128 16.57 -8.96 -13.90
CA GLU A 128 15.71 -9.54 -14.94
C GLU A 128 14.36 -10.00 -14.35
N SER A 129 14.40 -10.66 -13.19
CA SER A 129 13.19 -11.11 -12.49
C SER A 129 12.29 -9.96 -12.05
N PHE A 130 12.86 -8.82 -11.63
CA PHE A 130 12.08 -7.63 -11.29
C PHE A 130 11.44 -7.00 -12.53
N VAL A 131 12.18 -6.87 -13.63
CA VAL A 131 11.65 -6.34 -14.89
C VAL A 131 10.49 -7.21 -15.39
N ASP A 132 10.67 -8.53 -15.38
CA ASP A 132 9.62 -9.46 -15.77
C ASP A 132 8.41 -9.38 -14.83
N TYR A 133 8.64 -9.24 -13.52
CA TYR A 133 7.57 -9.08 -12.55
C TYR A 133 6.73 -7.83 -12.85
N ILE A 134 7.36 -6.65 -12.95
CA ILE A 134 6.66 -5.38 -13.17
C ILE A 134 5.84 -5.39 -14.47
N LYS A 135 6.31 -6.10 -15.50
CA LYS A 135 5.60 -6.22 -16.79
C LYS A 135 4.41 -7.17 -16.75
N THR A 136 4.44 -8.21 -15.93
CA THR A 136 3.54 -9.37 -16.08
C THR A 136 2.72 -9.69 -14.85
N LYS A 137 3.09 -9.19 -13.67
CA LYS A 137 2.49 -9.55 -12.39
C LYS A 137 1.94 -8.32 -11.66
N PRO A 138 0.78 -8.43 -11.01
CA PRO A 138 0.19 -7.32 -10.28
C PRO A 138 0.91 -7.06 -8.95
N ILE A 139 0.72 -5.87 -8.40
CA ILE A 139 0.86 -5.62 -6.97
C ILE A 139 -0.52 -5.86 -6.35
N VAL A 140 -0.60 -6.69 -5.32
CA VAL A 140 -1.88 -7.01 -4.68
C VAL A 140 -2.14 -5.96 -3.62
N PHE A 141 -3.37 -5.42 -3.61
CA PHE A 141 -3.86 -4.52 -2.58
C PHE A 141 -5.01 -5.19 -1.86
N GLU A 142 -4.95 -5.20 -0.53
CA GLU A 142 -5.96 -5.77 0.34
C GLU A 142 -6.39 -4.72 1.36
N VAL A 143 -7.70 -4.65 1.63
CA VAL A 143 -8.28 -3.77 2.64
C VAL A 143 -8.79 -4.64 3.77
N PHE A 144 -8.25 -4.43 4.96
CA PHE A 144 -8.60 -5.15 6.17
C PHE A 144 -9.38 -4.25 7.12
N GLY A 145 -10.19 -4.88 7.96
CA GLY A 145 -10.92 -4.23 9.04
C GLY A 145 -11.30 -5.23 10.12
N HIS A 146 -11.44 -4.75 11.34
CA HIS A 146 -11.88 -5.55 12.48
C HIS A 146 -13.40 -5.62 12.49
N TYR A 147 -13.95 -6.83 12.41
CA TYR A 147 -15.40 -7.05 12.49
C TYR A 147 -15.91 -6.77 13.91
N GLN A 148 -16.79 -5.78 14.07
CA GLN A 148 -17.24 -5.30 15.38
C GLN A 148 -18.31 -6.16 16.04
N GLN A 149 -19.11 -6.89 15.25
CA GLN A 149 -20.24 -7.69 15.76
C GLN A 149 -19.84 -9.12 16.18
N HIS A 150 -18.61 -9.32 16.65
CA HIS A 150 -18.15 -10.64 17.06
C HIS A 150 -18.94 -11.14 18.29
N PRO A 151 -19.45 -12.39 18.32
CA PRO A 151 -20.25 -12.92 19.43
C PRO A 151 -19.58 -12.78 20.81
N LEU A 152 -18.25 -12.83 20.87
CA LEU A 152 -17.47 -12.66 22.10
C LEU A 152 -17.44 -11.23 22.67
N HIS A 153 -17.82 -10.19 21.91
CA HIS A 153 -17.94 -8.83 22.46
C HIS A 153 -19.05 -8.71 23.51
N LEU A 154 -20.10 -9.54 23.41
CA LEU A 154 -21.18 -9.58 24.40
C LEU A 154 -20.74 -10.21 25.73
N GLN A 155 -19.77 -11.14 25.69
CA GLN A 155 -19.26 -11.79 26.91
C GLN A 155 -18.42 -10.85 27.79
N GLY A 156 -17.81 -9.81 27.21
CA GLY A 156 -16.98 -8.85 27.95
C GLY A 156 -17.76 -7.74 28.66
N GLN A 157 -19.02 -7.51 28.29
CA GLN A 157 -19.87 -6.48 28.91
C GLN A 157 -20.68 -6.99 30.12
N GLU A 158 -20.81 -8.31 30.32
CA GLU A 158 -21.47 -8.87 31.51
C GLU A 158 -20.58 -8.91 32.77
N LEU A 159 -19.30 -8.55 32.65
CA LEU A 159 -18.34 -8.57 33.77
C LEU A 159 -17.99 -7.18 34.32
N SER A 160 -18.68 -6.11 33.89
CA SER A 160 -18.50 -4.74 34.41
C SER A 160 -19.69 -4.26 35.23
#